data_AF-A0A967GYI3-F1
#
_entry.id   AF-A0A967GYI3-F1
#
_cell.length_a   1.000
_cell.length_b   1.000
_cell.length_c   1.000
_cell.angle_alpha   90.00
_cell.angle_beta   90.00
_cell.angle_gamma   90.00
#
_symmetry.space_group_name_H-M   'P 1'
#
loop_
_entity.id
_entity.type
_entity.pdbx_description
1 polymer ?
#
loop_
_entity_poly.entity_id
_entity_poly.type
_entity_poly.pdbx_seq_one_letter_code
_entity_poly.pdbx_strand_id
1 'polypeptide(L)'
;MAWSMGWEPARRTSGAGWMAPYLGLTLNDPYVAVRYIGGRSLRQLPGFAAFDYDFLDTDDQLQAVHNTVVGQWARERNRRGTPRRDLHVDLPTLNRLASERDNSPV
;
A
#
# COMPACT_ATOMS: atom_id res chain seq x y z
N MET A 1 -4.76 -7.31 7.24
CA MET A 1 -5.23 -7.24 5.84
C MET A 1 -4.12 -7.38 4.80
N ALA A 2 -2.94 -6.76 5.00
CA ALA A 2 -1.84 -6.78 4.03
C ALA A 2 -1.49 -8.19 3.51
N TRP A 3 -1.51 -9.21 4.38
CA TRP A 3 -1.27 -10.60 4.01
C TRP A 3 -2.20 -11.10 2.88
N SER A 4 -3.51 -10.97 3.07
CA SER A 4 -4.50 -11.49 2.12
C SER A 4 -4.48 -10.75 0.77
N MET A 5 -4.04 -9.50 0.73
CA MET A 5 -3.88 -8.74 -0.53
C MET A 5 -2.77 -9.32 -1.43
N GLY A 6 -1.84 -10.06 -0.83
CA GLY A 6 -0.81 -10.82 -1.56
C GLY A 6 -1.35 -12.10 -2.23
N TRP A 7 -2.59 -12.52 -1.96
CA TRP A 7 -3.18 -13.72 -2.53
C TRP A 7 -3.90 -13.44 -3.85
N GLU A 8 -3.64 -14.27 -4.87
CA GLU A 8 -4.28 -14.11 -6.18
C GLU A 8 -5.82 -14.14 -6.11
N PRO A 9 -6.48 -15.05 -5.37
CA PRO A 9 -7.94 -15.04 -5.28
C PRO A 9 -8.52 -13.72 -4.75
N ALA A 10 -7.88 -13.12 -3.74
CA ALA A 10 -8.32 -11.84 -3.20
C ALA A 10 -8.21 -10.72 -4.24
N ARG A 11 -7.09 -10.66 -4.97
CA ARG A 11 -6.87 -9.67 -6.05
C ARG A 11 -7.86 -9.83 -7.20
N ARG A 12 -8.14 -11.07 -7.60
CA ARG A 12 -9.07 -11.36 -8.70
C ARG A 12 -10.51 -11.00 -8.35
N THR A 13 -10.94 -11.25 -7.11
CA THR A 13 -12.30 -10.99 -6.66
C THR A 13 -12.55 -9.50 -6.39
N SER A 14 -11.62 -8.83 -5.72
CA SER A 14 -11.80 -7.43 -5.28
C SER A 14 -11.22 -6.38 -6.24
N GLY A 15 -10.49 -6.82 -7.27
CA GLY A 15 -9.62 -5.95 -8.04
C GLY A 15 -8.35 -5.56 -7.28
N ALA A 16 -7.31 -5.17 -7.99
CA ALA A 16 -6.01 -4.80 -7.40
C ALA A 16 -5.78 -3.28 -7.36
N GLY A 17 -6.64 -2.49 -7.99
CA GLY A 17 -6.40 -1.07 -8.25
C GLY A 17 -6.29 -0.20 -7.00
N TRP A 18 -7.08 -0.48 -5.98
CA TRP A 18 -7.16 0.31 -4.74
C TRP A 18 -6.15 -0.14 -3.67
N MET A 19 -5.50 -1.30 -3.86
CA MET A 19 -4.69 -1.92 -2.82
C MET A 19 -3.35 -1.22 -2.60
N ALA A 20 -2.77 -0.65 -3.65
CA ALA A 20 -1.44 -0.02 -3.60
C ALA A 20 -1.32 1.09 -2.54
N PRO A 21 -2.21 2.11 -2.47
CA PRO A 21 -2.11 3.15 -1.44
C PRO A 21 -2.29 2.59 -0.02
N TYR A 22 -3.13 1.56 0.17
CA TYR A 22 -3.27 0.92 1.47
C TYR A 22 -2.01 0.14 1.87
N LEU A 23 -1.44 -0.66 0.96
CA LEU A 23 -0.18 -1.37 1.22
C LEU A 23 0.98 -0.41 1.42
N GLY A 24 0.98 0.74 0.74
CA GLY A 24 1.93 1.82 0.97
C GLY A 24 1.96 2.31 2.42
N LEU A 25 0.80 2.47 3.06
CA LEU A 25 0.73 2.85 4.48
C LEU A 25 1.43 1.82 5.38
N THR A 26 1.26 0.53 5.07
CA THR A 26 1.84 -0.55 5.88
C THR A 26 3.36 -0.61 5.82
N LEU A 27 3.99 0.08 4.86
CA LEU A 27 5.45 0.10 4.74
C LEU A 27 6.11 0.96 5.83
N ASN A 28 5.37 1.89 6.43
CA ASN A 28 5.79 2.72 7.56
C ASN A 28 5.09 2.31 8.88
N ASP A 29 4.73 1.04 9.02
CA ASP A 29 4.05 0.54 10.22
C ASP A 29 5.02 0.43 11.41
N PRO A 30 4.66 0.74 12.66
CA PRO A 30 5.57 0.55 13.80
C PRO A 30 6.06 -0.90 13.97
N TYR A 31 5.31 -1.89 13.46
CA TYR A 31 5.69 -3.30 13.53
C TYR A 31 6.42 -3.75 12.26
N VAL A 32 7.69 -4.13 12.41
CA VAL A 32 8.57 -4.62 11.31
C VAL A 32 7.93 -5.78 10.52
N ALA A 33 7.21 -6.68 11.19
CA ALA A 33 6.51 -7.78 10.51
C ALA A 33 5.44 -7.29 9.54
N VAL A 34 4.74 -6.19 9.88
CA VAL A 34 3.73 -5.58 9.02
C VAL A 34 4.38 -4.90 7.81
N ARG A 35 5.51 -4.20 8.02
CA ARG A 35 6.33 -3.64 6.93
C ARG A 35 6.70 -4.72 5.92
N TYR A 36 7.30 -5.81 6.39
CA TYR A 36 7.73 -6.94 5.55
C TYR A 36 6.57 -7.56 4.74
N ILE A 37 5.44 -7.85 5.40
CA ILE A 37 4.26 -8.41 4.73
C ILE A 37 3.66 -7.41 3.73
N GLY A 38 3.63 -6.13 4.07
CA GLY A 38 3.19 -5.04 3.20
C GLY A 38 3.99 -4.99 1.90
N GLY A 39 5.32 -4.96 2.00
CA GLY A 39 6.22 -4.98 0.85
C GLY A 39 6.08 -6.24 -0.02
N ARG A 40 6.00 -7.41 0.62
CA ARG A 40 5.78 -8.69 -0.07
C ARG A 40 4.48 -8.68 -0.87
N SER A 41 3.39 -8.20 -0.27
CA SER A 41 2.08 -8.14 -0.93
C SER A 41 2.03 -7.08 -2.02
N LEU A 42 2.71 -5.94 -1.83
CA LEU A 42 2.81 -4.87 -2.81
C LEU A 42 3.46 -5.37 -4.11
N ARG A 43 4.52 -6.17 -4.01
CA ARG A 43 5.18 -6.80 -5.18
C ARG A 43 4.27 -7.70 -6.01
N GLN A 44 3.14 -8.13 -5.46
CA GLN A 44 2.16 -8.93 -6.19
C GLN A 44 1.17 -8.09 -7.01
N LEU A 45 1.21 -6.76 -6.88
CA LEU A 45 0.35 -5.86 -7.64
C LEU A 45 0.99 -5.51 -9.01
N PRO A 46 0.19 -5.39 -10.08
CA PRO A 46 0.67 -4.87 -11.35
C PRO A 46 1.33 -3.50 -11.17
N GLY A 47 2.50 -3.30 -11.78
CA GLY A 47 3.28 -2.06 -11.64
C GLY A 47 4.31 -2.08 -10.50
N PHE A 48 4.19 -2.99 -9.53
CA PHE A 48 5.02 -3.00 -8.32
C PHE A 48 5.92 -4.24 -8.18
N ALA A 49 5.99 -5.12 -9.19
CA ALA A 49 6.77 -6.36 -9.11
C ALA A 49 8.26 -6.14 -8.82
N ALA A 50 8.84 -5.06 -9.34
CA ALA A 50 10.23 -4.66 -9.11
C ALA A 50 10.40 -3.70 -7.92
N PHE A 51 9.35 -3.45 -7.14
CA PHE A 51 9.42 -2.56 -5.99
C PHE A 51 10.20 -3.22 -4.86
N ASP A 52 11.25 -2.55 -4.41
CA ASP A 52 12.09 -3.00 -3.32
C ASP A 52 12.43 -1.84 -2.39
N TYR A 53 12.56 -2.14 -1.11
CA TYR A 53 12.94 -1.19 -0.07
C TYR A 53 13.43 -1.96 1.15
N ASP A 54 14.23 -1.30 1.99
CA ASP A 54 14.63 -1.86 3.28
C ASP A 54 13.57 -1.55 4.33
N PHE A 55 12.97 -2.59 4.93
CA PHE A 55 11.95 -2.43 5.96
C PHE A 55 12.54 -2.09 7.34
N LEU A 56 13.87 -2.10 7.47
CA LEU A 56 14.62 -1.67 8.65
C LEU A 56 15.15 -0.23 8.53
N ASP A 57 14.85 0.46 7.43
CA ASP A 57 15.15 1.87 7.25
C ASP A 57 14.49 2.75 8.33
N THR A 58 14.98 4.00 8.44
CA THR A 58 14.41 5.00 9.35
C THR A 58 12.99 5.40 8.96
N ASP A 59 12.22 5.90 9.92
CA ASP A 59 10.82 6.28 9.68
C ASP A 59 10.68 7.36 8.57
N ASP A 60 11.64 8.28 8.45
CA ASP A 60 11.68 9.29 7.37
C ASP A 60 11.87 8.64 6.00
N GLN A 61 12.76 7.65 5.90
CA GLN A 61 12.98 6.89 4.66
C GLN A 61 11.74 6.06 4.31
N LEU A 62 11.12 5.41 5.29
CA LEU A 62 9.91 4.62 5.09
C LEU A 62 8.70 5.49 4.71
N GLN A 63 8.60 6.69 5.25
CA GLN A 63 7.61 7.67 4.83
C GLN A 63 7.85 8.11 3.36
N ALA A 64 9.10 8.26 2.93
CA ALA A 64 9.43 8.54 1.54
C ALA A 64 9.08 7.37 0.60
N VAL A 65 9.28 6.12 1.05
CA VAL A 65 8.85 4.90 0.36
C VAL A 65 7.33 4.90 0.19
N HIS A 66 6.57 5.18 1.26
CA HIS A 66 5.11 5.31 1.20
C HIS A 66 4.67 6.37 0.17
N ASN A 67 5.26 7.57 0.21
CA ASN A 67 4.96 8.64 -0.74
C ASN A 67 5.26 8.22 -2.20
N THR A 68 6.31 7.43 -2.42
CA THR A 68 6.68 6.88 -3.72
C THR A 68 5.61 5.93 -4.26
N VAL A 69 5.11 5.01 -3.41
CA VAL A 69 4.03 4.08 -3.76
C VAL A 69 2.76 4.82 -4.14
N VAL A 70 2.34 5.78 -3.31
CA VAL A 70 1.14 6.59 -3.56
C VAL A 70 1.27 7.41 -4.84
N GLY A 71 2.44 8.02 -5.07
CA GLY A 71 2.73 8.78 -6.28
C GLY A 71 2.69 7.91 -7.55
N GLN A 72 3.26 6.71 -7.50
CA GLN A 72 3.19 5.75 -8.61
C GLN A 72 1.75 5.33 -8.90
N TRP A 73 1.01 4.95 -7.86
CA TRP A 73 -0.40 4.58 -7.99
C TRP A 73 -1.25 5.69 -8.63
N ALA A 74 -1.08 6.94 -8.17
CA ALA A 74 -1.80 8.09 -8.72
C ALA A 74 -1.48 8.32 -10.22
N ARG A 75 -0.20 8.17 -10.61
CA ARG A 75 0.21 8.24 -12.02
C ARG A 75 -0.42 7.14 -12.86
N GLU A 76 -0.42 5.90 -12.37
CA GLU A 76 -1.04 4.77 -13.09
C GLU A 76 -2.55 4.94 -13.23
N ARG A 77 -3.24 5.45 -12.21
CA ARG A 77 -4.66 5.80 -12.26
C ARG A 77 -4.93 6.84 -13.34
N ASN A 78 -4.13 7.90 -13.40
CA ASN A 78 -4.29 8.99 -14.39
C ASN A 78 -4.04 8.50 -15.83
N ARG A 79 -3.06 7.60 -16.03
CA ARG A 79 -2.74 7.04 -17.35
C ARG A 79 -3.86 6.17 -17.95
N ARG A 80 -4.63 5.48 -17.11
CA ARG A 80 -5.62 4.50 -17.58
C ARG A 80 -6.93 5.12 -18.08
N GLY A 81 -7.24 6.38 -17.71
CA GLY A 81 -8.43 7.12 -18.15
C GLY A 81 -9.76 6.50 -17.68
N THR A 82 -10.65 7.32 -17.09
CA THR A 82 -11.93 6.91 -16.46
C THR A 82 -11.75 6.03 -15.20
N PRO A 83 -12.42 6.33 -14.06
CA PRO A 83 -12.26 5.54 -12.85
C PRO A 83 -13.06 4.23 -13.00
N ARG A 84 -12.38 3.10 -13.19
CA ARG A 84 -12.96 1.85 -12.72
C ARG A 84 -13.25 2.02 -11.22
N ARG A 85 -14.40 1.52 -10.76
CA ARG A 85 -14.81 1.57 -9.34
C ARG A 85 -13.74 1.02 -8.38
N ASP A 86 -12.85 0.15 -8.86
CA ASP A 86 -11.76 -0.47 -8.11
C ASP A 86 -10.52 0.44 -7.90
N LEU A 87 -10.51 1.68 -8.38
CA LEU A 87 -9.37 2.61 -8.30
C LEU A 87 -9.67 3.88 -7.48
N HIS A 88 -10.83 3.97 -6.82
CA HIS A 88 -11.17 5.14 -6.02
C HIS A 88 -10.77 4.94 -4.55
N VAL A 89 -9.69 5.61 -4.14
CA VAL A 89 -9.26 5.72 -2.73
C VAL A 89 -9.13 7.21 -2.41
N ASP A 90 -9.85 7.65 -1.38
CA ASP A 90 -9.71 8.98 -0.80
C ASP A 90 -8.48 8.98 0.13
N LEU A 91 -7.34 9.43 -0.41
CA LEU A 91 -6.05 9.45 0.31
C LEU A 91 -6.10 10.30 1.59
N PRO A 92 -6.66 11.54 1.59
CA PRO A 92 -6.89 12.29 2.82
C PRO A 92 -7.62 11.48 3.90
N THR A 93 -8.75 10.85 3.53
CA THR A 93 -9.52 10.05 4.49
C THR A 93 -8.73 8.84 4.97
N LEU A 94 -8.03 8.15 4.06
CA LEU A 94 -7.21 6.99 4.39
C LEU A 94 -6.06 7.34 5.36
N ASN A 95 -5.34 8.43 5.10
CA ASN A 95 -4.24 8.89 5.95
C ASN A 95 -4.74 9.32 7.35
N ARG A 96 -5.89 10.00 7.41
CA ARG A 96 -6.52 10.35 8.68
C ARG A 96 -6.84 9.09 9.50
N LEU A 97 -7.52 8.11 8.89
CA LEU A 97 -7.86 6.85 9.57
C LEU A 97 -6.61 6.08 10.01
N ALA A 98 -5.53 6.11 9.21
CA ALA A 98 -4.27 5.50 9.59
C ALA A 98 -3.63 6.17 10.81
N SER A 99 -3.73 7.50 10.93
CA SER A 99 -3.20 8.26 12.08
C SER A 99 -3.98 8.03 13.38
N GLU A 100 -5.25 7.65 13.28
CA GLU A 100 -6.13 7.35 14.42
C GLU A 100 -6.00 5.89 14.90
N ARG A 101 -5.19 5.06 14.21
CA ARG A 101 -5.06 3.63 14.52
C ARG A 101 -4.36 3.44 15.85
N ASP A 102 -4.97 2.64 16.73
CA ASP A 102 -4.31 2.15 17.94
C ASP A 102 -3.10 1.28 17.57
N ASN A 103 -1.94 1.63 18.13
CA ASN A 103 -0.67 0.94 17.93
C ASN A 103 -0.13 0.32 19.22
N SER A 104 -0.94 0.27 20.28
CA SER A 104 -0.57 -0.35 21.54
C SER A 104 -0.15 -1.81 21.32
N PRO A 105 0.93 -2.29 21.98
CA PRO A 105 1.32 -3.70 21.94
C PRO A 105 0.16 -4.60 22.43
N VAL A 106 0.03 -5.77 21.80
CA VAL A 106 -0.89 -6.85 22.24
C VAL A 106 -0.28 -7.72 23.33
#